data_AF-A0A433UZX9-F1
#
_entry.id   AF-A0A433UZX9-F1
#
_cell.length_a   1.000
_cell.length_b   1.000
_cell.length_c   1.000
_cell.angle_alpha   90.00
_cell.angle_beta   90.00
_cell.angle_gamma   90.00
#
_symmetry.space_group_name_H-M   'P 1'
#
loop_
_entity.id
_entity.type
_entity.pdbx_description
1 polymer ?
#
loop_
_entity_poly.entity_id
_entity_poly.type
_entity_poly.pdbx_seq_one_letter_code
_entity_poly.pdbx_strand_id
1 'polypeptide(L)'
;MTDKAQYLLELLKRNVKAYIANPKTKAVMVTGSVAEGLCDEYSDCDVMLYYDELPSEEELRLAREQNQGVELIGVLGDRQEGAEERDFRCKRG
;
A
#
# COMPACT_ATOMS: atom_id res chain seq x y z
N MET A 1 4.12 3.68 20.47
CA MET A 1 3.94 4.40 19.19
C MET A 1 3.60 5.84 19.50
N THR A 2 4.14 6.79 18.75
CA THR A 2 3.75 8.20 18.82
C THR A 2 2.35 8.40 18.24
N ASP A 3 1.68 9.52 18.56
CA ASP A 3 0.37 9.85 18.00
C ASP A 3 0.40 9.89 16.46
N LYS A 4 1.53 10.29 15.87
CA LYS A 4 1.74 10.34 14.41
C LYS A 4 1.83 8.94 13.80
N ALA A 5 2.60 8.04 14.42
CA ALA A 5 2.69 6.65 13.99
C ALA A 5 1.35 5.93 14.07
N GLN A 6 0.58 6.18 15.14
CA GLN A 6 -0.77 5.62 15.27
C GLN A 6 -1.71 6.15 14.18
N TYR A 7 -1.67 7.46 13.91
CA TYR A 7 -2.46 8.07 12.83
C TYR A 7 -2.13 7.47 11.46
N LEU A 8 -0.85 7.40 11.10
CA LEU A 8 -0.43 6.84 9.81
C LEU A 8 -0.74 5.34 9.71
N LEU A 9 -0.62 4.59 10.80
CA LEU A 9 -1.00 3.18 10.81
C LEU A 9 -2.51 2.99 10.56
N GLU A 10 -3.37 3.81 11.16
CA GLU A 10 -4.81 3.75 10.89
C GLU A 10 -5.18 4.20 9.47
N LEU A 11 -4.48 5.22 8.96
CA LEU A 11 -4.62 5.65 7.56
C LEU A 11 -4.23 4.52 6.60
N LEU A 12 -3.09 3.87 6.85
CA LEU A 12 -2.62 2.72 6.09
C LEU A 12 -3.63 1.57 6.13
N LYS A 13 -4.12 1.19 7.32
CA LYS A 13 -5.15 0.14 7.48
C LYS A 13 -6.42 0.45 6.70
N ARG A 14 -6.83 1.72 6.61
CA ARG A 14 -7.94 2.14 5.76
C ARG A 14 -7.61 1.93 4.29
N ASN A 15 -6.43 2.37 3.86
CA ASN A 15 -6.04 2.39 2.46
C ASN A 15 -5.85 0.98 1.88
N VAL A 16 -5.30 0.05 2.67
CA VAL A 16 -5.10 -1.34 2.22
C VAL A 16 -6.41 -2.10 2.04
N LYS A 17 -7.56 -1.60 2.52
CA LYS A 17 -8.87 -2.27 2.38
C LYS A 17 -9.22 -2.60 0.93
N ALA A 18 -8.89 -1.71 -0.01
CA ALA A 18 -9.14 -1.95 -1.44
C ALA A 18 -8.31 -3.11 -1.99
N TYR A 19 -7.11 -3.33 -1.45
CA TYR A 19 -6.19 -4.37 -1.91
C TYR A 19 -6.46 -5.72 -1.24
N ILE A 20 -6.83 -5.74 0.05
CA ILE A 20 -7.23 -6.98 0.74
C ILE A 20 -8.57 -7.53 0.26
N ALA A 21 -9.38 -6.71 -0.41
CA ALA A 21 -10.61 -7.16 -1.05
C ALA A 21 -10.35 -8.09 -2.26
N ASN A 22 -9.14 -8.08 -2.82
CA ASN A 22 -8.75 -9.03 -3.85
C ASN A 22 -8.61 -10.44 -3.24
N PRO A 23 -9.32 -11.47 -3.77
CA PRO A 23 -9.30 -12.83 -3.20
C PRO A 23 -7.92 -13.52 -3.30
N LYS A 24 -7.01 -13.01 -4.13
CA LYS A 24 -5.63 -13.52 -4.24
C LYS A 24 -4.76 -13.07 -3.08
N THR A 25 -5.13 -11.99 -2.35
CA THR A 25 -4.34 -11.44 -1.25
C THR A 25 -4.29 -12.44 -0.08
N LYS A 26 -3.08 -12.79 0.36
CA LYS A 26 -2.83 -13.70 1.47
C LYS A 26 -2.37 -12.98 2.73
N ALA A 27 -1.63 -11.88 2.57
CA ALA A 27 -1.17 -11.09 3.69
C ALA A 27 -0.88 -9.65 3.29
N VAL A 28 -0.94 -8.78 4.29
CA VAL A 28 -0.42 -7.41 4.22
C VAL A 28 0.57 -7.24 5.36
N MET A 29 1.77 -6.79 5.04
CA MET A 29 2.78 -6.43 6.03
C MET A 29 3.02 -4.93 5.98
N VAL A 30 2.90 -4.26 7.13
CA VAL A 30 3.31 -2.87 7.28
C VAL A 30 4.83 -2.85 7.41
N THR A 31 5.49 -1.99 6.63
CA THR A 31 6.94 -1.83 6.64
C THR A 31 7.32 -0.35 6.74
N GLY A 32 8.62 -0.06 6.70
CA GLY A 32 9.15 1.29 6.71
C GLY A 32 8.97 2.00 8.06
N SER A 33 9.07 3.34 8.01
CA SER A 33 9.14 4.20 9.19
C SER A 33 7.92 4.09 10.11
N VAL A 34 6.73 3.83 9.54
CA VAL A 34 5.47 3.65 10.30
C VAL A 34 5.51 2.36 11.11
N ALA A 35 6.04 1.27 10.56
CA ALA A 35 6.17 -0.01 11.27
C ALA A 35 7.15 0.09 12.46
N GLU A 36 8.22 0.86 12.29
CA GLU A 36 9.26 1.07 13.31
C GLU A 36 8.88 2.14 14.34
N GLY A 37 7.84 2.94 14.08
CA GLY A 37 7.42 4.05 14.93
C GLY A 37 8.34 5.27 14.87
N LEU A 38 9.11 5.40 13.78
CA LEU A 38 10.08 6.49 13.54
C LEU A 38 9.55 7.56 12.58
N CYS A 39 8.29 7.46 12.15
CA CYS A 39 7.66 8.39 11.22
C CYS A 39 7.25 9.74 11.86
N ASP A 40 7.12 10.74 11.00
CA ASP A 40 6.51 12.04 11.28
C ASP A 40 5.22 12.25 10.43
N GLU A 41 4.69 13.47 10.40
CA GLU A 41 3.46 13.80 9.67
C GLU A 41 3.61 13.92 8.14
N TYR A 42 4.84 13.93 7.65
CA TYR A 42 5.21 14.01 6.24
C TYR A 42 5.66 12.68 5.66
N SER A 43 5.93 11.70 6.53
CA SER A 43 6.28 10.34 6.14
C SER A 43 5.18 9.69 5.29
N ASP A 44 5.62 8.84 4.37
CA ASP A 44 4.81 7.91 3.59
C ASP A 44 4.39 6.68 4.42
N CYS A 45 3.72 5.74 3.75
CA CYS A 45 3.15 4.54 4.36
C CYS A 45 3.47 3.35 3.45
N ASP A 46 4.40 2.52 3.89
CA ASP A 46 4.87 1.38 3.10
C ASP A 46 4.17 0.09 3.50
N VAL A 47 3.76 -0.69 2.49
CA VAL A 47 3.18 -2.02 2.69
C VAL A 47 3.72 -3.01 1.68
N MET A 48 3.91 -4.24 2.12
CA MET A 48 4.07 -5.40 1.24
C MET A 48 2.77 -6.19 1.20
N LEU A 49 2.24 -6.40 -0.01
CA LEU A 49 1.07 -7.22 -0.27
C LEU A 49 1.53 -8.56 -0.84
N TYR A 50 1.19 -9.64 -0.15
CA TYR A 50 1.49 -10.99 -0.60
C TYR A 50 0.25 -11.59 -1.25
N TYR A 51 0.43 -12.15 -2.45
CA TYR A 51 -0.63 -12.78 -3.22
C TYR A 51 -0.30 -14.24 -3.52
N ASP A 52 -1.32 -15.08 -3.69
CA ASP A 52 -1.17 -16.41 -4.31
C ASP A 52 -0.62 -16.30 -5.73
N GLU A 53 -1.18 -15.34 -6.46
CA GLU A 53 -0.85 -14.98 -7.84
C GLU A 53 -0.96 -13.46 -7.95
N LEU A 54 0.01 -12.82 -8.61
CA LEU A 54 0.01 -11.37 -8.77
C LEU A 54 -1.29 -10.89 -9.45
N PRO A 55 -1.99 -9.87 -8.90
CA PRO A 55 -3.15 -9.29 -9.55
C PRO A 55 -2.76 -8.67 -10.89
N SER A 56 -3.62 -8.78 -11.89
CA SER A 56 -3.47 -8.08 -13.17
C SER A 56 -3.35 -6.56 -12.99
N GLU A 57 -2.79 -5.88 -13.99
CA GLU A 57 -2.72 -4.41 -14.02
C GLU A 57 -4.09 -3.75 -13.79
N GLU A 58 -5.15 -4.35 -14.35
CA GLU A 58 -6.51 -3.84 -14.21
C GLU A 58 -7.04 -3.99 -12.78
N GLU A 59 -6.79 -5.13 -12.13
CA GLU A 59 -7.13 -5.32 -10.71
C GLU A 59 -6.38 -4.31 -9.81
N LEU A 60 -5.10 -4.06 -10.09
CA LEU A 60 -4.30 -3.07 -9.34
C LEU A 60 -4.79 -1.65 -9.58
N ARG A 61 -5.15 -1.31 -10.83
CA ARG A 61 -5.72 0.00 -11.19
C ARG A 61 -7.04 0.24 -10.46
N LEU A 62 -7.95 -0.73 -10.48
CA LEU A 62 -9.25 -0.66 -9.80
C LEU A 62 -9.09 -0.53 -8.27
N ALA A 63 -8.18 -1.31 -7.67
CA ALA A 63 -7.88 -1.20 -6.24
C ALA A 63 -7.34 0.19 -5.88
N ARG A 64 -6.44 0.74 -6.71
CA ARG A 64 -5.92 2.11 -6.53
C ARG A 64 -7.03 3.15 -6.61
N GLU A 65 -7.93 3.04 -7.58
CA GLU A 65 -9.06 3.97 -7.75
C GLU A 65 -10.04 3.90 -6.56
N GLN A 66 -10.36 2.70 -6.09
CA GLN A 66 -11.16 2.50 -4.87
C GLN A 66 -10.48 3.07 -3.63
N ASN A 67 -9.15 3.00 -3.57
CA ASN A 67 -8.32 3.63 -2.55
C ASN A 67 -8.11 5.15 -2.77
N GLN A 68 -8.84 5.79 -3.69
CA GLN A 68 -8.68 7.22 -4.00
C GLN A 68 -7.24 7.61 -4.39
N GLY A 69 -6.47 6.65 -4.91
CA GLY A 69 -5.14 6.88 -5.47
C GLY A 69 -5.26 7.62 -6.80
N VAL A 70 -4.56 8.75 -6.92
CA VAL A 70 -4.73 9.68 -8.04
C VAL A 70 -3.61 9.62 -9.07
N GLU A 71 -2.36 9.44 -8.63
CA GLU A 71 -1.18 9.55 -9.47
C GLU A 71 -0.26 8.37 -9.18
N LEU A 72 0.03 7.55 -10.20
CA LEU A 72 1.10 6.56 -10.14
C LEU A 72 2.42 7.28 -10.38
N ILE A 73 3.27 7.33 -9.37
CA ILE A 73 4.57 8.00 -9.39
C ILE A 73 5.61 7.11 -10.04
N GLY A 74 5.63 5.83 -9.67
CA GLY A 74 6.68 4.91 -10.09
C GLY A 74 6.28 3.44 -9.97
N VAL A 75 6.99 2.62 -10.71
CA VAL A 75 6.94 1.17 -10.64
C VAL A 75 8.38 0.66 -10.61
N LEU A 76 8.71 -0.18 -9.63
CA LEU A 76 10.04 -0.75 -9.44
C LEU A 76 9.94 -2.27 -9.31
N GLY A 77 10.99 -2.99 -9.72
CA GLY A 77 11.03 -4.45 -9.74
C GLY A 77 10.56 -5.05 -11.07
N ASP A 78 10.44 -6.38 -11.09
CA ASP A 78 9.99 -7.15 -12.25
C ASP A 78 8.89 -8.14 -11.86
N ARG A 79 7.70 -7.94 -12.44
CA ARG A 79 6.55 -8.82 -12.22
C ARG A 79 6.83 -10.26 -12.64
N GLN A 80 7.72 -10.50 -13.61
CA GLN A 80 8.13 -11.85 -14.03
C GLN A 80 8.97 -12.55 -12.95
N GLU A 81 9.67 -11.79 -12.11
CA GLU A 81 10.39 -12.29 -10.94
C GLU A 81 9.48 -12.43 -9.70
N GLY A 82 8.20 -12.09 -9.83
CA GLY A 82 7.18 -12.28 -8.79
C GLY A 82 7.07 -11.13 -7.79
N ALA A 83 7.77 -10.01 -8.01
CA ALA A 83 7.75 -8.86 -7.11
C ALA A 83 7.73 -7.54 -7.88
N GLU A 84 6.88 -6.62 -7.45
CA GLU A 84 6.81 -5.27 -8.00
C GLU A 84 6.33 -4.31 -6.91
N GLU A 85 6.98 -3.16 -6.84
CA GLU A 85 6.64 -2.03 -5.98
C GLU A 85 5.95 -0.93 -6.80
N ARG A 86 4.97 -0.27 -6.18
CA ARG A 86 4.18 0.78 -6.84
C ARG A 86 3.97 1.95 -5.91
N ASP A 87 4.50 3.09 -6.33
CA ASP A 87 4.37 4.35 -5.60
C ASP A 87 3.23 5.16 -6.18
N PHE A 88 2.33 5.64 -5.33
CA PHE A 88 1.24 6.50 -5.78
C PHE A 88 0.77 7.44 -4.67
N ARG A 89 0.23 8.60 -5.06
CA ARG A 89 -0.41 9.52 -4.11
C ARG A 89 -1.85 9.09 -3.84
N CYS A 90 -2.22 9.08 -2.56
CA CYS A 90 -3.60 8.92 -2.11
C CYS A 90 -4.08 10.25 -1.47
N LYS A 91 -5.36 10.57 -1.62
CA LYS A 91 -5.96 11.69 -0.90
C LYS A 91 -6.00 11.36 0.59
N ARG A 92 -5.47 12.25 1.43
CA ARG A 92 -5.68 12.20 2.90
C ARG A 92 -7.14 12.57 3.17
N GLY A 93 -8.07 11.63 2.92
CA GLY A 93 -9.50 11.77 3.22
C GLY A 93 -9.79 11.80 4.71
#